data_AF-A0A9D7VB84-F1
#
_entry.id   AF-A0A9D7VB84-F1
#
_cell.length_a   1.000
_cell.length_b   1.000
_cell.length_c   1.000
_cell.angle_alpha   90.00
_cell.angle_beta   90.00
_cell.angle_gamma   90.00
#
_symmetry.space_group_name_H-M   'P 1'
#
loop_
_entity.id
_entity.type
_entity.pdbx_description
1 polymer ?
#
loop_
_entity_poly.entity_id
_entity_poly.type
_entity_poly.pdbx_seq_one_letter_code
_entity_poly.pdbx_strand_id
1 'polypeptide(L)'
;MRMTLNLSRFYKACNPSYTLNVSNVLDRQYYIDFADVRGCKIVEELQRTICRISPDEPTCQLFTGHIGCGKSTELQRLKTELELAGFHVVYFESSQDLDMADIDVSDILLSVARQVSISLEGIGIKLKPGYFSNLFKEVGDFLQSPIEISAEAELSLGIAKITAKTKDSNQLRNQLRQYLEPRTNSILQAINEEILEKAVNQLKLRGQKGLVVIVDNLDRVDMRPLASGRSQPEYLFIDRGEQLRRLKCHLVYTIPLALIFSNEYETLKNRLGGGIAPKVLPMVLLRQRDGSDYEPGISLVRQLVLARAFPEVPLDTRLSLITELFDNSQTLDRLCRVSGGHIRNLLGLLYSCLQRQDPPFSSDCLEAVIKDYRDDLLLAIDESQWELLFEVVQQQRVKGESDYQSLLRSMYLFEYRDPVGRWFGISPALAETEKVLAWQQNQ
;
A
#
# COMPACT_ATOMS: atom_id res chain seq x y z
N MET A 1 -37.39 16.14 -2.49
CA MET A 1 -37.15 15.27 -1.31
C MET A 1 -35.82 15.70 -0.70
N ARG A 2 -35.79 16.10 0.58
CA ARG A 2 -34.50 16.27 1.29
C ARG A 2 -33.86 14.89 1.36
N MET A 3 -32.71 14.69 0.70
CA MET A 3 -31.95 13.46 0.88
C MET A 3 -31.41 13.45 2.31
N THR A 4 -31.90 12.53 3.13
CA THR A 4 -31.49 12.42 4.51
C THR A 4 -30.16 11.65 4.57
N LEU A 5 -29.13 12.27 5.16
CA LEU A 5 -27.84 11.62 5.39
C LEU A 5 -28.02 10.35 6.24
N ASN A 6 -27.52 9.22 5.75
CA ASN A 6 -27.42 8.01 6.56
C ASN A 6 -26.12 8.03 7.37
N LEU A 7 -26.20 8.50 8.62
CA LEU A 7 -25.03 8.71 9.48
C LEU A 7 -24.22 7.42 9.72
N SER A 8 -24.89 6.28 9.95
CA SER A 8 -24.19 5.00 10.18
C SER A 8 -23.42 4.53 8.95
N ARG A 9 -24.01 4.68 7.75
CA ARG A 9 -23.34 4.38 6.48
C ARG A 9 -22.16 5.32 6.25
N PHE A 10 -22.36 6.62 6.48
CA PHE A 10 -21.32 7.63 6.33
C PHE A 10 -20.13 7.37 7.27
N TYR A 11 -20.40 7.09 8.54
CA TYR A 11 -19.38 6.72 9.53
C TYR A 11 -18.53 5.53 9.08
N LYS A 12 -19.19 4.45 8.62
CA LYS A 12 -18.48 3.28 8.06
C LYS A 12 -17.67 3.63 6.82
N ALA A 13 -18.23 4.45 5.93
CA ALA A 13 -17.57 4.88 4.70
C ALA A 13 -16.37 5.81 4.95
N CYS A 14 -16.33 6.48 6.11
CA CYS A 14 -15.21 7.34 6.53
C CYS A 14 -14.13 6.61 7.34
N ASN A 15 -14.30 5.32 7.66
CA ASN A 15 -13.32 4.59 8.45
C ASN A 15 -11.96 4.52 7.71
N PRO A 16 -10.88 5.16 8.22
CA PRO A 16 -9.59 5.25 7.53
C PRO A 16 -8.83 3.92 7.45
N SER A 17 -9.26 2.90 8.21
CA SER A 17 -8.68 1.56 8.21
C SER A 17 -9.27 0.65 7.13
N TYR A 18 -10.34 1.07 6.45
CA TYR A 18 -11.02 0.28 5.43
C TYR A 18 -10.50 0.61 4.03
N THR A 19 -9.97 -0.38 3.32
CA THR A 19 -9.60 -0.29 1.91
C THR A 19 -10.84 -0.48 1.04
N LEU A 20 -11.05 0.40 0.06
CA LEU A 20 -12.11 0.21 -0.92
C LEU A 20 -11.77 -0.93 -1.88
N ASN A 21 -12.68 -1.88 -2.04
CA ASN A 21 -12.59 -2.92 -3.06
C ASN A 21 -13.46 -2.56 -4.27
N VAL A 22 -12.85 -2.02 -5.32
CA VAL A 22 -13.56 -1.52 -6.53
C VAL A 22 -14.34 -2.62 -7.29
N SER A 23 -14.02 -3.90 -7.05
CA SER A 23 -14.81 -5.02 -7.57
C SER A 23 -16.20 -5.13 -6.89
N ASN A 24 -16.34 -4.64 -5.65
CA ASN A 24 -17.62 -4.56 -4.95
C ASN A 24 -18.39 -3.31 -5.39
N VAL A 25 -19.62 -3.51 -5.87
CA VAL A 25 -20.52 -2.42 -6.30
C VAL A 25 -20.76 -1.41 -5.19
N LEU A 26 -20.86 -1.86 -3.94
CA LEU A 26 -21.07 -0.99 -2.78
C LEU A 26 -19.87 -0.10 -2.46
N ASP A 27 -18.66 -0.50 -2.84
CA ASP A 27 -17.45 0.29 -2.61
C ASP A 27 -17.16 1.21 -3.79
N ARG A 28 -17.48 0.76 -5.00
CA ARG A 28 -17.23 1.49 -6.25
C ARG A 28 -17.84 2.89 -6.26
N GLN A 29 -19.00 3.07 -5.66
CA GLN A 29 -19.66 4.38 -5.52
C GLN A 29 -18.87 5.40 -4.68
N TYR A 30 -17.92 4.95 -3.85
CA TYR A 30 -17.05 5.82 -3.04
C TYR A 30 -15.71 6.14 -3.70
N TYR A 31 -15.41 5.51 -4.84
CA TYR A 31 -14.15 5.71 -5.55
C TYR A 31 -14.17 7.03 -6.34
N ILE A 32 -13.06 7.78 -6.24
CA ILE A 32 -12.77 8.96 -7.06
C ILE A 32 -11.40 8.73 -7.69
N ASP A 33 -11.31 8.88 -9.01
CA ASP A 33 -10.05 8.78 -9.73
C ASP A 33 -9.24 10.08 -9.55
N PHE A 34 -8.03 9.96 -9.01
CA PHE A 34 -7.11 11.07 -8.80
C PHE A 34 -5.93 11.09 -9.79
N ALA A 35 -5.90 10.20 -10.79
CA ALA A 35 -4.74 10.02 -11.67
C ALA A 35 -4.27 11.33 -12.32
N ASP A 36 -5.21 12.15 -12.82
CA ASP A 36 -4.88 13.42 -13.50
C ASP A 36 -4.28 14.46 -12.55
N VAL A 37 -4.78 14.54 -11.30
CA VAL A 37 -4.28 15.48 -10.28
C VAL A 37 -3.07 14.94 -9.50
N ARG A 38 -2.71 13.66 -9.72
CA ARG A 38 -1.44 13.06 -9.29
C ARG A 38 -0.36 13.18 -10.35
N GLY A 39 -0.72 13.56 -11.58
CA GLY A 39 0.19 13.68 -12.71
C GLY A 39 0.71 12.33 -13.22
N CYS A 40 0.01 11.22 -12.96
CA CYS A 40 0.43 9.89 -13.40
C CYS A 40 -0.74 8.90 -13.45
N LYS A 41 -0.73 8.01 -14.46
CA LYS A 41 -1.73 6.95 -14.65
C LYS A 41 -1.13 5.58 -14.34
N ILE A 42 -0.63 5.42 -13.10
CA ILE A 42 0.22 4.27 -12.73
C ILE A 42 -0.51 2.93 -12.91
N VAL A 43 -1.78 2.84 -12.52
CA VAL A 43 -2.58 1.62 -12.72
C VAL A 43 -2.64 1.23 -14.19
N GLU A 44 -2.88 2.20 -15.08
CA GLU A 44 -2.90 1.97 -16.53
C GLU A 44 -1.53 1.54 -17.07
N GLU A 45 -0.44 2.10 -16.56
CA GLU A 45 0.93 1.68 -16.94
C GLU A 45 1.22 0.23 -16.51
N LEU A 46 0.86 -0.14 -15.27
CA LEU A 46 1.01 -1.50 -14.75
C LEU A 46 0.18 -2.50 -15.56
N GLN A 47 -1.09 -2.15 -15.81
CA GLN A 47 -2.02 -2.93 -16.62
C GLN A 47 -1.51 -3.10 -18.04
N ARG A 48 -1.04 -2.02 -18.68
CA ARG A 48 -0.54 -2.04 -20.06
C ARG A 48 0.66 -2.96 -20.20
N THR A 49 1.55 -2.95 -19.22
CA THR A 49 2.74 -3.79 -19.19
C THR A 49 2.35 -5.27 -19.20
N ILE A 50 1.42 -5.66 -18.34
CA ILE A 50 0.93 -7.05 -18.24
C ILE A 50 0.09 -7.44 -19.46
N CYS A 51 -0.90 -6.62 -19.83
CA CYS A 51 -1.91 -7.03 -20.79
C CYS A 51 -1.49 -6.89 -22.26
N ARG A 52 -0.65 -5.90 -22.57
CA ARG A 52 -0.38 -5.50 -23.97
C ARG A 52 1.07 -5.65 -24.37
N ILE A 53 2.01 -5.35 -23.47
CA ILE A 53 3.44 -5.33 -23.79
C ILE A 53 4.06 -6.72 -23.57
N SER A 54 3.74 -7.35 -22.45
CA SER A 54 4.33 -8.63 -22.04
C SER A 54 3.26 -9.62 -21.56
N PRO A 55 2.26 -10.01 -22.38
CA PRO A 55 1.18 -10.90 -21.94
C PRO A 55 1.60 -12.36 -21.71
N ASP A 56 2.70 -12.80 -22.32
CA ASP A 56 3.16 -14.19 -22.28
C ASP A 56 4.47 -14.38 -21.48
N GLU A 57 5.15 -13.30 -21.12
CA GLU A 57 6.39 -13.34 -20.34
C GLU A 57 6.19 -12.74 -18.94
N PRO A 58 6.60 -13.45 -17.86
CA PRO A 58 6.52 -12.95 -16.50
C PRO A 58 7.15 -11.56 -16.32
N THR A 59 6.45 -10.67 -15.63
CA THR A 59 6.91 -9.31 -15.33
C THR A 59 7.02 -9.12 -13.82
N CYS A 60 8.05 -8.43 -13.33
CA CYS A 60 8.12 -7.99 -11.93
C CYS A 60 8.02 -6.47 -11.86
N GLN A 61 6.91 -5.96 -11.35
CA GLN A 61 6.64 -4.53 -11.26
C GLN A 61 6.59 -4.08 -9.80
N LEU A 62 7.25 -2.96 -9.50
CA LEU A 62 7.34 -2.41 -8.15
C LEU A 62 6.47 -1.18 -8.01
N PHE A 63 5.70 -1.13 -6.94
CA PHE A 63 4.78 -0.06 -6.62
C PHE A 63 5.07 0.49 -5.23
N THR A 64 5.08 1.81 -5.07
CA THR A 64 5.40 2.44 -3.80
C THR A 64 4.71 3.79 -3.65
N GLY A 65 4.86 4.42 -2.50
CA GLY A 65 4.14 5.64 -2.10
C GLY A 65 3.93 5.63 -0.59
N HIS A 66 3.48 6.75 -0.05
CA HIS A 66 3.23 6.88 1.39
C HIS A 66 2.21 5.86 1.90
N ILE A 67 2.40 5.41 3.15
CA ILE A 67 1.46 4.50 3.81
C ILE A 67 0.15 5.25 4.08
N GLY A 68 -0.96 4.81 3.46
CA GLY A 68 -2.27 5.46 3.59
C GLY A 68 -2.64 6.41 2.45
N CYS A 69 -1.81 6.51 1.40
CA CYS A 69 -2.10 7.35 0.25
C CYS A 69 -3.11 6.76 -0.75
N GLY A 70 -3.57 5.52 -0.55
CA GLY A 70 -4.54 4.86 -1.43
C GLY A 70 -3.95 3.78 -2.35
N LYS A 71 -2.71 3.33 -2.14
CA LYS A 71 -2.09 2.24 -2.91
C LYS A 71 -2.97 1.00 -3.01
N SER A 72 -3.47 0.50 -1.89
CA SER A 72 -4.31 -0.70 -1.85
C SER A 72 -5.59 -0.55 -2.68
N THR A 73 -6.23 0.64 -2.66
CA THR A 73 -7.39 0.93 -3.50
C THR A 73 -7.03 0.89 -4.99
N GLU A 74 -5.90 1.48 -5.39
CA GLU A 74 -5.41 1.45 -6.77
C GLU A 74 -5.02 0.02 -7.21
N LEU A 75 -4.50 -0.81 -6.31
CA LEU A 75 -4.22 -2.22 -6.58
C LEU A 75 -5.50 -3.06 -6.72
N GLN A 76 -6.56 -2.77 -5.95
CA GLN A 76 -7.88 -3.41 -6.13
C GLN A 76 -8.53 -3.01 -7.47
N ARG A 77 -8.34 -1.76 -7.89
CA ARG A 77 -8.71 -1.30 -9.23
C ARG A 77 -7.94 -2.07 -10.31
N LEU A 78 -6.60 -2.14 -10.19
CA LEU A 78 -5.75 -2.90 -11.11
C LEU A 78 -6.18 -4.37 -11.20
N LYS A 79 -6.45 -5.02 -10.06
CA LYS A 79 -6.98 -6.39 -10.01
C LYS A 79 -8.23 -6.53 -10.88
N THR A 80 -9.21 -5.66 -10.67
CA THR A 80 -10.49 -5.68 -11.42
C THR A 80 -10.25 -5.51 -12.93
N GLU A 81 -9.38 -4.58 -13.33
CA GLU A 81 -9.05 -4.34 -14.73
C GLU A 81 -8.32 -5.54 -15.39
N LEU A 82 -7.45 -6.22 -14.65
CA LEU A 82 -6.73 -7.40 -15.11
C LEU A 82 -7.65 -8.63 -15.23
N GLU A 83 -8.57 -8.83 -14.28
CA GLU A 83 -9.60 -9.88 -14.35
C GLU A 83 -10.49 -9.68 -15.57
N LEU A 84 -10.97 -8.45 -15.81
CA LEU A 84 -11.73 -8.10 -17.02
C LEU A 84 -10.93 -8.29 -18.30
N ALA A 85 -9.60 -8.12 -18.25
CA ALA A 85 -8.71 -8.37 -19.38
C ALA A 85 -8.45 -9.88 -19.62
N GLY A 86 -8.98 -10.78 -18.79
CA GLY A 86 -8.90 -12.23 -18.94
C GLY A 86 -7.75 -12.90 -18.19
N PHE A 87 -7.13 -12.23 -17.23
CA PHE A 87 -6.11 -12.84 -16.35
C PHE A 87 -6.75 -13.44 -15.10
N HIS A 88 -6.11 -14.47 -14.55
CA HIS A 88 -6.38 -14.91 -13.18
C HIS A 88 -5.54 -14.07 -12.22
N VAL A 89 -6.19 -13.36 -11.29
CA VAL A 89 -5.48 -12.42 -10.41
C VAL A 89 -5.59 -12.87 -8.97
N VAL A 90 -4.43 -13.09 -8.34
CA VAL A 90 -4.29 -13.40 -6.92
C VAL A 90 -3.83 -12.14 -6.22
N TYR A 91 -4.72 -11.50 -5.49
CA TYR A 91 -4.42 -10.36 -4.63
C TYR A 91 -4.43 -10.81 -3.17
N PHE A 92 -3.42 -10.42 -2.41
CA PHE A 92 -3.45 -10.57 -0.96
C PHE A 92 -2.65 -9.47 -0.26
N GLU A 93 -3.06 -9.16 0.96
CA GLU A 93 -2.35 -8.26 1.86
C GLU A 93 -1.37 -9.07 2.70
N SER A 94 -0.07 -8.87 2.46
CA SER A 94 0.98 -9.61 3.18
C SER A 94 0.87 -9.46 4.71
N SER A 95 0.36 -8.33 5.22
CA SER A 95 0.21 -8.06 6.65
C SER A 95 -0.84 -8.92 7.36
N GLN A 96 -1.69 -9.63 6.61
CA GLN A 96 -2.66 -10.58 7.16
C GLN A 96 -2.06 -11.98 7.35
N ASP A 97 -1.02 -12.31 6.57
CA ASP A 97 -0.43 -13.64 6.53
C ASP A 97 0.97 -13.71 7.17
N LEU A 98 1.68 -12.58 7.24
CA LEU A 98 3.09 -12.50 7.63
C LEU A 98 3.29 -11.58 8.83
N ASP A 99 4.25 -11.93 9.69
CA ASP A 99 4.72 -11.02 10.74
C ASP A 99 5.68 -9.98 10.14
N MET A 100 5.19 -8.76 9.95
CA MET A 100 5.94 -7.65 9.36
C MET A 100 7.13 -7.17 10.19
N ALA A 101 7.18 -7.48 11.49
CA ALA A 101 8.34 -7.18 12.31
C ALA A 101 9.47 -8.21 12.09
N ASP A 102 9.13 -9.42 11.67
CA ASP A 102 10.08 -10.53 11.58
C ASP A 102 9.79 -11.42 10.36
N ILE A 103 9.86 -10.81 9.18
CA ILE A 103 9.64 -11.43 7.87
C ILE A 103 10.98 -11.69 7.15
N ASP A 104 11.05 -12.82 6.44
CA ASP A 104 12.14 -13.21 5.53
C ASP A 104 11.62 -13.47 4.09
N VAL A 105 12.51 -13.58 3.11
CA VAL A 105 12.20 -13.87 1.71
C VAL A 105 11.46 -15.21 1.54
N SER A 106 11.83 -16.23 2.32
CA SER A 106 11.17 -17.54 2.28
C SER A 106 9.71 -17.44 2.69
N ASP A 107 9.38 -16.59 3.67
CA ASP A 107 8.01 -16.34 4.11
C ASP A 107 7.17 -15.70 3.00
N ILE A 108 7.74 -14.72 2.29
CA ILE A 108 7.08 -14.09 1.14
C ILE A 108 6.82 -15.11 0.02
N LEU A 109 7.83 -15.91 -0.32
CA LEU A 109 7.74 -16.95 -1.35
C LEU A 109 6.66 -18.00 -1.00
N LEU A 110 6.67 -18.51 0.23
CA LEU A 110 5.67 -19.46 0.72
C LEU A 110 4.27 -18.85 0.76
N SER A 111 4.14 -17.57 1.15
CA SER A 111 2.85 -16.88 1.14
C SER A 111 2.27 -16.76 -0.28
N VAL A 112 3.09 -16.39 -1.27
CA VAL A 112 2.67 -16.39 -2.68
C VAL A 112 2.20 -17.78 -3.11
N ALA A 113 3.00 -18.82 -2.82
CA ALA A 113 2.67 -20.20 -3.17
C ALA A 113 1.33 -20.65 -2.54
N ARG A 114 1.11 -20.32 -1.26
CA ARG A 114 -0.14 -20.57 -0.53
C ARG A 114 -1.33 -19.87 -1.17
N GLN A 115 -1.23 -18.56 -1.40
CA GLN A 115 -2.35 -17.75 -1.90
C GLN A 115 -2.74 -18.11 -3.33
N VAL A 116 -1.75 -18.42 -4.17
CA VAL A 116 -2.01 -18.96 -5.52
C VAL A 116 -2.74 -20.30 -5.42
N SER A 117 -2.29 -21.21 -4.56
CA SER A 117 -2.93 -22.53 -4.42
C SER A 117 -4.37 -22.44 -3.92
N ILE A 118 -4.64 -21.60 -2.89
CA ILE A 118 -6.00 -21.34 -2.39
C ILE A 118 -6.90 -20.80 -3.51
N SER A 119 -6.39 -19.83 -4.28
CA SER A 119 -7.15 -19.21 -5.36
C SER A 119 -7.50 -20.20 -6.48
N LEU A 120 -6.56 -21.08 -6.83
CA LEU A 120 -6.74 -22.12 -7.83
C LEU A 120 -7.70 -23.22 -7.37
N GLU A 121 -7.59 -23.67 -6.13
CA GLU A 121 -8.51 -24.63 -5.52
C GLU A 121 -9.96 -24.11 -5.55
N GLY A 122 -10.14 -22.80 -5.29
CA GLY A 122 -11.44 -22.13 -5.35
C GLY A 122 -12.12 -22.17 -6.73
N ILE A 123 -11.35 -22.36 -7.81
CA ILE A 123 -11.87 -22.55 -9.16
C ILE A 123 -11.75 -24.01 -9.64
N GLY A 124 -11.44 -24.96 -8.73
CA GLY A 124 -11.34 -26.38 -9.05
C GLY A 124 -10.07 -26.78 -9.80
N ILE A 125 -9.00 -26.00 -9.71
CA ILE A 125 -7.64 -26.41 -10.11
C ILE A 125 -6.93 -26.93 -8.88
N LYS A 126 -6.65 -28.23 -8.84
CA LYS A 126 -5.90 -28.86 -7.75
C LYS A 126 -4.48 -29.18 -8.23
N LEU A 127 -3.50 -28.58 -7.57
CA LEU A 127 -2.09 -28.83 -7.80
C LEU A 127 -1.59 -29.87 -6.77
N LYS A 128 -0.63 -30.70 -7.17
CA LYS A 128 0.01 -31.71 -6.30
C LYS A 128 1.52 -31.45 -6.26
N PRO A 129 1.98 -30.56 -5.37
CA PRO A 129 3.38 -30.18 -5.31
C PRO A 129 4.16 -31.11 -4.35
N GLY A 130 4.80 -32.13 -4.93
CA GLY A 130 5.49 -33.19 -4.18
C GLY A 130 6.69 -32.73 -3.35
N TYR A 131 7.41 -31.68 -3.79
CA TYR A 131 8.51 -31.10 -3.01
C TYR A 131 8.04 -30.62 -1.64
N PHE A 132 6.87 -29.99 -1.60
CA PHE A 132 6.35 -29.37 -0.39
C PHE A 132 5.83 -30.38 0.62
N SER A 133 5.26 -31.49 0.18
CA SER A 133 4.90 -32.59 1.08
C SER A 133 6.11 -33.10 1.88
N ASN A 134 7.27 -33.22 1.23
CA ASN A 134 8.52 -33.58 1.90
C ASN A 134 9.03 -32.44 2.80
N LEU A 135 9.08 -31.21 2.29
CA LEU A 135 9.55 -30.05 3.06
C LEU A 135 8.77 -29.89 4.37
N PHE A 136 7.44 -30.00 4.33
CA PHE A 136 6.62 -29.83 5.52
C PHE A 136 6.76 -30.99 6.50
N LYS A 137 6.97 -32.21 6.01
CA LYS A 137 7.30 -33.35 6.87
C LYS A 137 8.63 -33.09 7.59
N GLU A 138 9.67 -32.69 6.86
CA GLU A 138 10.98 -32.38 7.41
C GLU A 138 10.94 -31.22 8.41
N VAL A 139 10.17 -30.17 8.12
CA VAL A 139 9.93 -29.06 9.05
C VAL A 139 9.20 -29.54 10.30
N GLY A 140 8.19 -30.40 10.15
CA GLY A 140 7.49 -31.00 11.29
C GLY A 140 8.41 -31.83 12.18
N ASP A 141 9.26 -32.67 11.58
CA ASP A 141 10.25 -33.48 12.30
C ASP A 141 11.28 -32.58 12.99
N PHE A 142 11.76 -31.54 12.31
CA PHE A 142 12.73 -30.58 12.85
C PHE A 142 12.18 -29.77 14.04
N LEU A 143 10.93 -29.32 13.96
CA LEU A 143 10.24 -28.62 15.05
C LEU A 143 9.69 -29.58 16.12
N GLN A 144 9.96 -30.89 16.00
CA GLN A 144 9.42 -31.94 16.87
C GLN A 144 7.89 -31.89 16.99
N SER A 145 7.23 -31.51 15.90
CA SER A 145 5.79 -31.36 15.81
C SER A 145 5.32 -31.98 14.49
N PRO A 146 4.89 -33.26 14.49
CA PRO A 146 4.48 -33.94 13.26
C PRO A 146 3.36 -33.16 12.56
N ILE A 147 3.62 -32.78 11.30
CA ILE A 147 2.62 -32.12 10.46
C ILE A 147 2.01 -33.20 9.59
N GLU A 148 0.89 -33.77 10.03
CA GLU A 148 0.13 -34.71 9.20
C GLU A 148 -0.53 -33.96 8.04
N ILE A 149 -0.08 -34.19 6.82
CA ILE A 149 -0.67 -33.60 5.61
C ILE A 149 -1.31 -34.74 4.84
N SER A 150 -2.63 -34.68 4.64
CA SER A 150 -3.34 -35.63 3.78
C SER A 150 -3.06 -35.30 2.31
N ALA A 151 -2.90 -36.35 1.49
CA ALA A 151 -2.39 -36.30 0.12
C ALA A 151 -3.24 -35.52 -0.92
N GLU A 152 -4.33 -34.86 -0.52
CA GLU A 152 -5.31 -34.26 -1.43
C GLU A 152 -5.57 -32.76 -1.20
N ALA A 153 -4.91 -32.13 -0.22
CA ALA A 153 -5.02 -30.70 0.08
C ALA A 153 -3.68 -30.13 0.62
N GLU A 154 -2.58 -30.39 -0.09
CA GLU A 154 -1.24 -30.50 0.53
C GLU A 154 -0.56 -29.16 0.85
N LEU A 155 -0.66 -28.14 0.00
CA LEU A 155 0.17 -26.94 0.15
C LEU A 155 -0.40 -25.90 1.10
N SER A 156 -1.63 -25.44 0.82
CA SER A 156 -2.28 -24.36 1.55
C SER A 156 -2.47 -24.71 3.04
N LEU A 157 -2.89 -25.96 3.31
CA LEU A 157 -2.99 -26.51 4.66
C LEU A 157 -1.64 -26.73 5.32
N GLY A 158 -0.63 -27.22 4.60
CA GLY A 158 0.71 -27.44 5.12
C GLY A 158 1.33 -26.13 5.63
N ILE A 159 1.29 -25.08 4.81
CA ILE A 159 1.76 -23.74 5.19
C ILE A 159 0.94 -23.20 6.36
N ALA A 160 -0.40 -23.31 6.32
CA ALA A 160 -1.26 -22.84 7.41
C ALA A 160 -0.95 -23.53 8.76
N LYS A 161 -0.65 -24.84 8.76
CA LYS A 161 -0.26 -25.59 9.96
C LYS A 161 1.08 -25.11 10.51
N ILE A 162 2.08 -24.87 9.65
CA ILE A 162 3.38 -24.33 10.05
C ILE A 162 3.20 -22.93 10.65
N THR A 163 2.50 -22.04 9.94
CA THR A 163 2.23 -20.67 10.41
C THR A 163 1.52 -20.68 11.75
N ALA A 164 0.48 -21.50 11.93
CA ALA A 164 -0.24 -21.60 13.20
C ALA A 164 0.64 -22.07 14.36
N LYS A 165 1.60 -22.97 14.11
CA LYS A 165 2.52 -23.48 15.13
C LYS A 165 3.59 -22.47 15.52
N THR A 166 4.08 -21.68 14.57
CA THR A 166 5.14 -20.71 14.83
C THR A 166 4.62 -19.34 15.27
N LYS A 167 3.34 -19.04 15.06
CA LYS A 167 2.71 -17.74 15.35
C LYS A 167 3.04 -17.18 16.74
N ASP A 168 2.98 -18.01 17.77
CA ASP A 168 3.10 -17.56 19.17
C ASP A 168 4.51 -17.77 19.76
N SER A 169 5.50 -18.21 18.97
CA SER A 169 6.85 -18.50 19.46
C SER A 169 7.94 -17.91 18.57
N ASN A 170 8.62 -16.87 19.09
CA ASN A 170 9.80 -16.28 18.45
C ASN A 170 10.93 -17.30 18.25
N GLN A 171 11.10 -18.23 19.20
CA GLN A 171 12.13 -19.26 19.10
C GLN A 171 11.85 -20.22 17.94
N LEU A 172 10.62 -20.73 17.82
CA LEU A 172 10.25 -21.64 16.73
C LEU A 172 10.32 -20.93 15.37
N ARG A 173 9.98 -19.64 15.30
CA ARG A 173 10.16 -18.83 14.09
C ARG A 173 11.61 -18.70 13.68
N ASN A 174 12.50 -18.37 14.62
CA ASN A 174 13.93 -18.28 14.36
C ASN A 174 14.50 -19.63 13.90
N GLN A 175 14.09 -20.73 14.52
CA GLN A 175 14.50 -22.09 14.10
C GLN A 175 13.99 -22.41 12.69
N LEU A 176 12.71 -22.13 12.41
CA LEU A 176 12.14 -22.33 11.07
C LEU A 176 12.90 -21.51 10.03
N ARG A 177 13.22 -20.23 10.31
CA ARG A 177 13.99 -19.38 9.42
C ARG A 177 15.37 -19.97 9.13
N GLN A 178 16.13 -20.33 10.16
CA GLN A 178 17.46 -20.95 10.02
C GLN A 178 17.40 -22.24 9.19
N TYR A 179 16.28 -22.96 9.27
CA TYR A 179 16.04 -24.15 8.47
C TYR A 179 15.71 -23.83 7.01
N LEU A 180 14.86 -22.82 6.75
CA LEU A 180 14.40 -22.47 5.41
C LEU A 180 15.42 -21.65 4.61
N GLU A 181 16.20 -20.80 5.27
CA GLU A 181 17.14 -19.88 4.62
C GLU A 181 18.08 -20.57 3.61
N PRO A 182 18.81 -21.66 3.96
CA PRO A 182 19.69 -22.36 3.01
C PRO A 182 18.93 -23.06 1.87
N ARG A 183 17.62 -23.27 2.03
CA ARG A 183 16.75 -23.96 1.07
C ARG A 183 15.99 -22.99 0.15
N THR A 184 16.18 -21.68 0.30
CA THR A 184 15.43 -20.64 -0.45
C THR A 184 15.39 -20.89 -1.96
N ASN A 185 16.53 -21.25 -2.57
CA ASN A 185 16.61 -21.49 -4.01
C ASN A 185 15.83 -22.75 -4.44
N SER A 186 15.89 -23.83 -3.65
CA SER A 186 15.13 -25.06 -3.91
C SER A 186 13.63 -24.83 -3.73
N ILE A 187 13.24 -24.06 -2.71
CA ILE A 187 11.85 -23.63 -2.50
C ILE A 187 11.38 -22.83 -3.71
N LEU A 188 12.12 -21.81 -4.13
CA LEU A 188 11.80 -20.99 -5.31
C LEU A 188 11.66 -21.83 -6.59
N GLN A 189 12.56 -22.79 -6.81
CA GLN A 189 12.48 -23.70 -7.94
C GLN A 189 11.19 -24.54 -7.90
N ALA A 190 10.87 -25.12 -6.74
CA ALA A 190 9.64 -25.90 -6.56
C ALA A 190 8.37 -25.05 -6.74
N ILE A 191 8.35 -23.80 -6.26
CA ILE A 191 7.22 -22.87 -6.50
C ILE A 191 7.02 -22.68 -8.01
N ASN A 192 8.10 -22.46 -8.74
CA ASN A 192 8.03 -22.25 -10.18
C ASN A 192 7.53 -23.49 -10.92
N GLU A 193 8.17 -24.64 -10.72
CA GLU A 193 7.94 -25.87 -11.50
C GLU A 193 6.67 -26.61 -11.09
N GLU A 194 6.37 -26.65 -9.79
CA GLU A 194 5.25 -27.43 -9.27
C GLU A 194 3.96 -26.63 -9.11
N ILE A 195 4.05 -25.30 -9.03
CA ILE A 195 2.91 -24.41 -8.78
C ILE A 195 2.66 -23.46 -9.95
N LEU A 196 3.55 -22.50 -10.17
CA LEU A 196 3.27 -21.37 -11.06
C LEU A 196 3.16 -21.78 -12.53
N GLU A 197 4.10 -22.57 -13.05
CA GLU A 197 4.07 -23.04 -14.44
C GLU A 197 2.85 -23.93 -14.71
N LYS A 198 2.56 -24.87 -13.79
CA LYS A 198 1.37 -25.74 -13.89
C LYS A 198 0.08 -24.93 -13.81
N ALA A 199 0.02 -23.94 -12.93
CA ALA A 199 -1.12 -23.03 -12.82
C ALA A 199 -1.34 -22.28 -14.13
N VAL A 200 -0.32 -21.59 -14.64
CA VAL A 200 -0.40 -20.83 -15.90
C VAL A 200 -0.87 -21.73 -17.05
N ASN A 201 -0.32 -22.95 -17.17
CA ASN A 201 -0.75 -23.90 -18.19
C ASN A 201 -2.22 -24.30 -18.06
N GLN A 202 -2.70 -24.62 -16.85
CA GLN A 202 -4.10 -24.98 -16.64
C GLN A 202 -5.07 -23.80 -16.84
N LEU A 203 -4.67 -22.59 -16.44
CA LEU A 203 -5.45 -21.37 -16.68
C LEU A 203 -5.57 -21.07 -18.18
N LYS A 204 -4.47 -21.22 -18.93
CA LYS A 204 -4.47 -21.09 -20.40
C LYS A 204 -5.39 -22.12 -21.08
N LEU A 205 -5.40 -23.37 -20.62
CA LEU A 205 -6.35 -24.39 -21.09
C LEU A 205 -7.83 -24.03 -20.83
N ARG A 206 -8.10 -23.17 -19.84
CA ARG A 206 -9.44 -22.64 -19.54
C ARG A 206 -9.75 -21.30 -20.22
N GLY A 207 -8.88 -20.83 -21.12
CA GLY A 207 -9.07 -19.59 -21.87
C GLY A 207 -8.63 -18.32 -21.14
N GLN A 208 -7.98 -18.41 -19.99
CA GLN A 208 -7.37 -17.25 -19.33
C GLN A 208 -5.98 -16.96 -19.93
N LYS A 209 -5.55 -15.70 -19.89
CA LYS A 209 -4.29 -15.25 -20.50
C LYS A 209 -3.06 -15.63 -19.68
N GLY A 210 -3.20 -15.71 -18.36
CA GLY A 210 -2.10 -16.03 -17.46
C GLY A 210 -2.45 -15.79 -15.99
N LEU A 211 -1.42 -15.81 -15.15
CA LEU A 211 -1.50 -15.60 -13.71
C LEU A 211 -0.82 -14.29 -13.32
N VAL A 212 -1.51 -13.46 -12.57
CA VAL A 212 -0.96 -12.26 -11.93
C VAL A 212 -1.06 -12.40 -10.42
N VAL A 213 0.02 -12.10 -9.70
CA VAL A 213 0.06 -12.04 -8.24
C VAL A 213 0.36 -10.60 -7.82
N ILE A 214 -0.55 -10.02 -7.04
CA ILE A 214 -0.40 -8.69 -6.45
C ILE A 214 -0.19 -8.87 -4.95
N VAL A 215 0.99 -8.48 -4.47
CA VAL A 215 1.39 -8.59 -3.07
C VAL A 215 1.41 -7.19 -2.46
N ASP A 216 0.37 -6.88 -1.70
CA ASP A 216 0.16 -5.58 -1.07
C ASP A 216 0.70 -5.57 0.38
N ASN A 217 0.84 -4.38 0.97
CA ASN A 217 1.30 -4.10 2.33
C ASN A 217 2.74 -4.54 2.68
N LEU A 218 3.53 -4.98 1.70
CA LEU A 218 4.97 -5.21 1.89
C LEU A 218 5.76 -3.91 2.10
N ASP A 219 5.15 -2.75 1.83
CA ASP A 219 5.67 -1.44 2.22
C ASP A 219 5.59 -1.15 3.73
N ARG A 220 4.95 -2.04 4.51
CA ARG A 220 4.79 -1.93 5.97
C ARG A 220 5.79 -2.76 6.78
N VAL A 221 6.76 -3.39 6.12
CA VAL A 221 7.85 -4.10 6.81
C VAL A 221 8.57 -3.14 7.75
N ASP A 222 8.92 -3.61 8.94
CA ASP A 222 9.58 -2.76 9.92
C ASP A 222 10.98 -2.34 9.46
N MET A 223 11.37 -1.10 9.76
CA MET A 223 12.66 -0.54 9.33
C MET A 223 13.79 -0.92 10.28
N ARG A 224 13.67 -2.05 10.98
CA ARG A 224 14.63 -2.43 12.00
C ARG A 224 16.00 -2.67 11.39
N PRO A 225 17.09 -2.23 12.05
CA PRO A 225 18.42 -2.60 11.64
C PRO A 225 18.66 -4.10 11.91
N LEU A 226 19.37 -4.73 11.00
CA LEU A 226 19.87 -6.10 11.11
C LEU A 226 21.33 -6.06 11.58
N ALA A 227 21.82 -7.21 12.09
CA ALA A 227 23.21 -7.34 12.53
C ALA A 227 24.24 -7.07 11.41
N SER A 228 23.83 -7.16 10.14
CA SER A 228 24.64 -6.80 8.97
C SER A 228 24.82 -5.29 8.77
N GLY A 229 24.13 -4.45 9.55
CA GLY A 229 24.07 -3.00 9.35
C GLY A 229 23.02 -2.55 8.32
N ARG A 230 22.38 -3.49 7.62
CA ARG A 230 21.25 -3.22 6.71
C ARG A 230 19.95 -3.03 7.47
N SER A 231 19.03 -2.23 6.94
CA SER A 231 17.63 -2.31 7.34
C SER A 231 16.98 -3.58 6.80
N GLN A 232 15.92 -4.06 7.47
CA GLN A 232 15.17 -5.23 7.01
C GLN A 232 14.61 -5.06 5.57
N PRO A 233 14.11 -3.88 5.15
CA PRO A 233 13.70 -3.70 3.76
C PRO A 233 14.84 -3.75 2.74
N GLU A 234 16.01 -3.19 3.04
CA GLU A 234 17.17 -3.35 2.14
C GLU A 234 17.52 -4.82 1.97
N TYR A 235 17.56 -5.58 3.08
CA TYR A 235 17.80 -7.02 3.02
C TYR A 235 16.79 -7.74 2.11
N LEU A 236 15.49 -7.51 2.30
CA LEU A 236 14.46 -8.23 1.55
C LEU A 236 14.40 -7.84 0.08
N PHE A 237 14.41 -6.53 -0.22
CA PHE A 237 14.11 -6.03 -1.56
C PHE A 237 15.37 -5.80 -2.39
N ILE A 238 16.54 -5.61 -1.77
CA ILE A 238 17.81 -5.38 -2.47
C ILE A 238 18.70 -6.62 -2.41
N ASP A 239 19.02 -7.13 -1.21
CA ASP A 239 19.90 -8.29 -1.08
C ASP A 239 19.22 -9.59 -1.55
N ARG A 240 17.94 -9.77 -1.21
CA ARG A 240 17.13 -10.94 -1.59
C ARG A 240 16.14 -10.65 -2.74
N GLY A 241 16.30 -9.49 -3.40
CA GLY A 241 15.41 -9.05 -4.48
C GLY A 241 15.40 -9.96 -5.72
N GLU A 242 16.53 -10.60 -6.03
CA GLU A 242 16.63 -11.51 -7.18
C GLU A 242 15.72 -12.74 -7.01
N GLN A 243 15.65 -13.29 -5.80
CA GLN A 243 14.80 -14.44 -5.48
C GLN A 243 13.32 -14.09 -5.68
N LEU A 244 12.89 -12.91 -5.24
CA LEU A 244 11.51 -12.43 -5.39
C LEU A 244 11.16 -12.20 -6.87
N ARG A 245 12.09 -11.66 -7.66
CA ARG A 245 11.88 -11.42 -9.10
C ARG A 245 11.71 -12.71 -9.91
N ARG A 246 12.31 -13.82 -9.47
CA ARG A 246 12.41 -15.08 -10.23
C ARG A 246 11.14 -15.94 -10.24
N LEU A 247 10.04 -15.49 -9.62
CA LEU A 247 8.76 -16.20 -9.72
C LEU A 247 8.19 -16.10 -11.15
N LYS A 248 7.82 -17.24 -11.73
CA LYS A 248 7.38 -17.37 -13.13
C LYS A 248 5.90 -17.02 -13.34
N CYS A 249 5.50 -15.82 -12.92
CA CYS A 249 4.19 -15.22 -13.17
C CYS A 249 4.30 -13.68 -13.18
N HIS A 250 3.24 -12.96 -13.56
CA HIS A 250 3.26 -11.51 -13.40
C HIS A 250 3.17 -11.14 -11.91
N LEU A 251 4.07 -10.28 -11.45
CA LEU A 251 4.17 -9.83 -10.07
C LEU A 251 3.97 -8.32 -10.00
N VAL A 252 3.22 -7.89 -9.00
CA VAL A 252 3.19 -6.50 -8.53
C VAL A 252 3.48 -6.51 -7.03
N TYR A 253 4.63 -5.93 -6.64
CA TYR A 253 5.02 -5.81 -5.24
C TYR A 253 4.87 -4.38 -4.75
N THR A 254 4.24 -4.19 -3.60
CA THR A 254 4.45 -2.95 -2.84
C THR A 254 5.82 -2.97 -2.15
N ILE A 255 6.56 -1.87 -2.17
CA ILE A 255 7.83 -1.72 -1.45
C ILE A 255 7.86 -0.45 -0.59
N PRO A 256 8.61 -0.41 0.52
CA PRO A 256 8.72 0.79 1.36
C PRO A 256 9.21 2.00 0.57
N LEU A 257 8.56 3.15 0.77
CA LEU A 257 8.89 4.39 0.04
C LEU A 257 10.34 4.81 0.27
N ALA A 258 10.90 4.58 1.46
CA ALA A 258 12.27 4.93 1.80
C ALA A 258 13.31 4.37 0.81
N LEU A 259 13.07 3.18 0.24
CA LEU A 259 14.01 2.52 -0.66
C LEU A 259 14.25 3.29 -1.97
N ILE A 260 13.35 4.20 -2.36
CA ILE A 260 13.59 5.03 -3.56
C ILE A 260 14.63 6.13 -3.32
N PHE A 261 14.94 6.41 -2.06
CA PHE A 261 15.96 7.37 -1.64
C PHE A 261 17.24 6.66 -1.18
N SER A 262 17.29 5.33 -1.27
CA SER A 262 18.45 4.54 -0.92
C SER A 262 19.64 4.80 -1.82
N ASN A 263 20.84 4.79 -1.23
CA ASN A 263 22.08 4.79 -2.01
C ASN A 263 22.18 3.54 -2.92
N GLU A 264 21.43 2.48 -2.61
CA GLU A 264 21.37 1.26 -3.41
C GLU A 264 20.14 1.19 -4.33
N TYR A 265 19.51 2.33 -4.61
CA TYR A 265 18.35 2.38 -5.51
C TYR A 265 18.62 1.76 -6.90
N GLU A 266 19.82 1.94 -7.47
CA GLU A 266 20.20 1.29 -8.72
C GLU A 266 20.29 -0.25 -8.58
N THR A 267 20.81 -0.73 -7.44
CA THR A 267 20.88 -2.16 -7.14
C THR A 267 19.48 -2.76 -6.97
N LEU A 268 18.57 -2.06 -6.29
CA LEU A 268 17.15 -2.42 -6.18
C LEU A 268 16.51 -2.59 -7.56
N LYS A 269 16.70 -1.61 -8.45
CA LYS A 269 16.18 -1.68 -9.83
C LYS A 269 16.72 -2.91 -10.54
N ASN A 270 18.03 -3.15 -10.49
CA ASN A 270 18.63 -4.25 -11.24
C ASN A 270 18.23 -5.64 -10.70
N ARG A 271 18.26 -5.82 -9.38
CA ARG A 271 18.00 -7.13 -8.76
C ARG A 271 16.52 -7.48 -8.73
N LEU A 272 15.66 -6.54 -8.34
CA LEU A 272 14.22 -6.79 -8.17
C LEU A 272 13.37 -6.24 -9.34
N GLY A 273 13.61 -4.99 -9.74
CA GLY A 273 12.82 -4.28 -10.77
C GLY A 273 13.19 -4.62 -12.22
N GLY A 274 14.20 -5.47 -12.45
CA GLY A 274 14.69 -5.80 -13.78
C GLY A 274 15.26 -4.64 -14.60
N GLY A 275 15.91 -3.70 -13.92
CA GLY A 275 16.42 -2.46 -14.49
C GLY A 275 15.38 -1.34 -14.57
N ILE A 276 14.12 -1.62 -14.22
CA ILE A 276 13.02 -0.65 -14.25
C ILE A 276 12.81 -0.04 -12.87
N ALA A 277 12.59 1.28 -12.84
CA ALA A 277 12.28 2.04 -11.63
C ALA A 277 10.91 1.66 -11.03
N PRO A 278 10.78 1.60 -9.69
CA PRO A 278 9.49 1.53 -9.02
C PRO A 278 8.54 2.65 -9.44
N LYS A 279 7.25 2.33 -9.54
CA LYS A 279 6.17 3.28 -9.78
C LYS A 279 5.73 3.88 -8.45
N VAL A 280 5.89 5.19 -8.31
CA VAL A 280 5.61 5.91 -7.06
C VAL A 280 4.27 6.61 -7.17
N LEU A 281 3.31 6.28 -6.29
CA LEU A 281 2.02 6.94 -6.16
C LEU A 281 2.16 8.21 -5.31
N PRO A 282 2.13 9.41 -5.91
CA PRO A 282 2.27 10.66 -5.17
C PRO A 282 0.98 11.00 -4.41
N MET A 283 1.07 12.00 -3.53
CA MET A 283 -0.13 12.62 -2.94
C MET A 283 -1.02 13.23 -4.02
N VAL A 284 -2.30 13.38 -3.69
CA VAL A 284 -3.19 14.23 -4.48
C VAL A 284 -2.67 15.67 -4.39
N LEU A 285 -2.34 16.29 -5.53
CA LEU A 285 -1.85 17.66 -5.53
C LEU A 285 -2.99 18.61 -5.11
N LEU A 286 -2.89 19.25 -3.95
CA LEU A 286 -3.88 20.23 -3.47
C LEU A 286 -3.34 21.66 -3.44
N ARG A 287 -2.01 21.79 -3.55
CA ARG A 287 -1.28 23.04 -3.44
C ARG A 287 -0.12 23.02 -4.43
N GLN A 288 0.17 24.15 -5.05
CA GLN A 288 1.31 24.33 -5.95
C GLN A 288 2.60 24.62 -5.16
N ARG A 289 3.74 24.62 -5.84
CA ARG A 289 5.06 24.88 -5.23
C ARG A 289 5.16 26.25 -4.55
N ASP A 290 4.51 27.26 -5.12
CA ASP A 290 4.45 28.63 -4.57
C ASP A 290 3.52 28.75 -3.36
N GLY A 291 2.69 27.72 -3.17
CA GLY A 291 1.77 27.59 -2.09
C GLY A 291 0.33 28.00 -2.33
N SER A 292 0.02 28.42 -3.55
CA SER A 292 -1.36 28.62 -3.98
C SER A 292 -2.14 27.30 -4.06
N ASP A 293 -3.45 27.37 -3.89
CA ASP A 293 -4.34 26.22 -4.03
C ASP A 293 -4.28 25.64 -5.46
N TYR A 294 -4.33 24.31 -5.56
CA TYR A 294 -4.53 23.60 -6.82
C TYR A 294 -5.97 23.11 -6.92
N GLU A 295 -6.83 23.98 -7.46
CA GLU A 295 -8.28 23.81 -7.48
C GLU A 295 -8.77 22.47 -8.09
N PRO A 296 -8.19 21.92 -9.19
CA PRO A 296 -8.63 20.63 -9.70
C PRO A 296 -8.51 19.51 -8.67
N GLY A 297 -7.44 19.50 -7.87
CA GLY A 297 -7.24 18.53 -6.80
C GLY A 297 -8.21 18.72 -5.65
N ILE A 298 -8.38 19.97 -5.19
CA ILE A 298 -9.33 20.31 -4.12
C ILE A 298 -10.75 19.89 -4.52
N SER A 299 -11.17 20.20 -5.75
CA SER A 299 -12.47 19.80 -6.28
C SER A 299 -12.71 18.28 -6.24
N LEU A 300 -11.74 17.46 -6.62
CA LEU A 300 -11.86 16.00 -6.52
C LEU A 300 -11.89 15.49 -5.07
N VAL A 301 -11.15 16.14 -4.17
CA VAL A 301 -11.19 15.79 -2.73
C VAL A 301 -12.54 16.15 -2.10
N ARG A 302 -13.14 17.30 -2.47
CA ARG A 302 -14.53 17.62 -2.10
C ARG A 302 -15.49 16.52 -2.55
N GLN A 303 -15.34 16.07 -3.81
CA GLN A 303 -16.15 14.98 -4.36
C GLN A 303 -15.96 13.67 -3.59
N LEU A 304 -14.73 13.35 -3.15
CA LEU A 304 -14.48 12.17 -2.31
C LEU A 304 -15.22 12.26 -0.98
N VAL A 305 -15.11 13.38 -0.26
CA VAL A 305 -15.79 13.57 1.03
C VAL A 305 -17.29 13.41 0.86
N LEU A 306 -17.87 14.07 -0.14
CA LEU A 306 -19.30 14.00 -0.39
C LEU A 306 -19.73 12.64 -0.92
N ALA A 307 -18.89 11.91 -1.66
CA ALA A 307 -19.19 10.55 -2.10
C ALA A 307 -19.37 9.60 -0.91
N ARG A 308 -18.62 9.80 0.18
CA ARG A 308 -18.78 9.00 1.42
C ARG A 308 -20.15 9.21 2.06
N ALA A 309 -20.69 10.43 2.00
CA ALA A 309 -21.98 10.79 2.58
C ALA A 309 -23.17 10.49 1.65
N PHE A 310 -23.02 10.83 0.37
CA PHE A 310 -24.07 10.83 -0.65
C PHE A 310 -23.61 10.06 -1.90
N PRO A 311 -23.26 8.77 -1.78
CA PRO A 311 -22.69 8.00 -2.89
C PRO A 311 -23.64 7.84 -4.09
N GLU A 312 -24.95 7.88 -3.84
CA GLU A 312 -25.99 7.72 -4.86
C GLU A 312 -26.28 9.03 -5.62
N VAL A 313 -25.73 10.16 -5.16
CA VAL A 313 -25.93 11.47 -5.79
C VAL A 313 -24.90 11.67 -6.91
N PRO A 314 -25.31 12.05 -8.14
CA PRO A 314 -24.39 12.32 -9.24
C PRO A 314 -23.40 13.45 -8.95
N LEU A 315 -22.17 13.33 -9.49
CA LEU A 315 -21.05 14.26 -9.29
C LEU A 315 -21.43 15.74 -9.47
N ASP A 316 -22.16 16.06 -10.54
CA ASP A 316 -22.52 17.44 -10.91
C ASP A 316 -23.46 18.11 -9.90
N THR A 317 -24.30 17.31 -9.22
CA THR A 317 -25.25 17.81 -8.22
C THR A 317 -24.71 17.70 -6.79
N ARG A 318 -23.70 16.86 -6.57
CA ARG A 318 -23.24 16.49 -5.23
C ARG A 318 -22.69 17.66 -4.44
N LEU A 319 -22.03 18.62 -5.11
CA LEU A 319 -21.50 19.83 -4.47
C LEU A 319 -22.58 20.73 -3.84
N SER A 320 -23.83 20.62 -4.28
CA SER A 320 -24.95 21.37 -3.65
C SER A 320 -25.28 20.88 -2.23
N LEU A 321 -24.77 19.70 -1.84
CA LEU A 321 -25.01 19.08 -0.53
C LEU A 321 -23.89 19.38 0.48
N ILE A 322 -22.97 20.28 0.18
CA ILE A 322 -21.91 20.67 1.13
C ILE A 322 -22.50 21.14 2.46
N THR A 323 -23.58 21.92 2.42
CA THR A 323 -24.24 22.46 3.62
C THR A 323 -24.99 21.43 4.45
N GLU A 324 -25.17 20.21 3.92
CA GLU A 324 -25.70 19.08 4.69
C GLU A 324 -24.60 18.41 5.54
N LEU A 325 -23.32 18.65 5.22
CA LEU A 325 -22.17 18.08 5.94
C LEU A 325 -21.34 19.10 6.70
N PHE A 326 -21.27 20.35 6.23
CA PHE A 326 -20.45 21.41 6.80
C PHE A 326 -21.29 22.67 6.91
N ASP A 327 -20.99 23.53 7.89
CA ASP A 327 -21.67 24.82 8.05
C ASP A 327 -21.56 25.72 6.81
N ASN A 328 -20.45 25.63 6.08
CA ASN A 328 -20.20 26.31 4.82
C ASN A 328 -19.13 25.60 3.98
N SER A 329 -18.91 26.06 2.74
CA SER A 329 -17.91 25.48 1.83
C SER A 329 -16.46 25.70 2.26
N GLN A 330 -16.16 26.79 2.98
CA GLN A 330 -14.81 27.08 3.44
C GLN A 330 -14.34 26.06 4.48
N THR A 331 -15.25 25.54 5.31
CA THR A 331 -14.93 24.46 6.28
C THR A 331 -14.55 23.16 5.57
N LEU A 332 -15.26 22.77 4.50
CA LEU A 332 -14.84 21.63 3.69
C LEU A 332 -13.48 21.89 3.01
N ASP A 333 -13.26 23.08 2.46
CA ASP A 333 -12.00 23.43 1.82
C ASP A 333 -10.83 23.41 2.81
N ARG A 334 -11.09 23.84 4.05
CA ARG A 334 -10.14 23.78 5.16
C ARG A 334 -9.73 22.34 5.46
N LEU A 335 -10.69 21.42 5.55
CA LEU A 335 -10.44 19.98 5.69
C LEU A 335 -9.61 19.43 4.52
N CYS A 336 -9.94 19.85 3.28
CA CYS A 336 -9.18 19.44 2.10
C CYS A 336 -7.72 19.90 2.21
N ARG A 337 -7.48 21.21 2.44
CA ARG A 337 -6.13 21.80 2.51
C ARG A 337 -5.29 21.16 3.61
N VAL A 338 -5.83 21.02 4.82
CA VAL A 338 -5.05 20.52 5.96
C VAL A 338 -4.64 19.05 5.78
N SER A 339 -5.40 18.27 4.99
CA SER A 339 -5.08 16.86 4.72
C SER A 339 -3.80 16.66 3.89
N GLY A 340 -3.33 17.70 3.18
CA GLY A 340 -2.18 17.60 2.27
C GLY A 340 -2.38 16.60 1.11
N GLY A 341 -3.63 16.25 0.78
CA GLY A 341 -3.91 15.24 -0.25
C GLY A 341 -3.60 13.81 0.19
N HIS A 342 -3.33 13.59 1.48
CA HIS A 342 -3.18 12.27 2.07
C HIS A 342 -4.56 11.71 2.44
N ILE A 343 -5.04 10.73 1.67
CA ILE A 343 -6.40 10.20 1.76
C ILE A 343 -6.75 9.66 3.15
N ARG A 344 -5.83 8.93 3.79
CA ARG A 344 -6.08 8.41 5.15
C ARG A 344 -6.18 9.53 6.19
N ASN A 345 -5.39 10.60 6.05
CA ASN A 345 -5.45 11.73 7.01
C ASN A 345 -6.75 12.50 6.83
N LEU A 346 -7.14 12.77 5.57
CA LEU A 346 -8.43 13.37 5.24
C LEU A 346 -9.59 12.59 5.90
N LEU A 347 -9.63 11.28 5.70
CA LEU A 347 -10.67 10.42 6.26
C LEU A 347 -10.58 10.35 7.79
N GLY A 348 -9.38 10.33 8.37
CA GLY A 348 -9.18 10.37 9.81
C GLY A 348 -9.73 11.65 10.46
N LEU A 349 -9.43 12.82 9.88
CA LEU A 349 -9.95 14.11 10.35
C LEU A 349 -11.48 14.16 10.24
N LEU A 350 -12.04 13.70 9.12
CA LEU A 350 -13.49 13.62 8.92
C LEU A 350 -14.15 12.65 9.92
N TYR A 351 -13.53 11.51 10.16
CA TYR A 351 -13.97 10.51 11.13
C TYR A 351 -13.97 11.07 12.56
N SER A 352 -12.93 11.82 12.94
CA SER A 352 -12.88 12.51 14.23
C SER A 352 -13.95 13.59 14.37
N CYS A 353 -14.29 14.32 13.30
CA CYS A 353 -15.42 15.25 13.32
C CYS A 353 -16.74 14.51 13.62
N LEU A 354 -16.97 13.37 12.96
CA LEU A 354 -18.15 12.51 13.19
C LEU A 354 -18.25 11.95 14.61
N GLN A 355 -17.13 11.80 15.31
CA GLN A 355 -17.13 11.36 16.71
C GLN A 355 -17.50 12.49 17.68
N ARG A 356 -17.32 13.76 17.29
CA ARG A 356 -17.55 14.92 18.16
C ARG A 356 -18.94 15.51 18.01
N GLN A 357 -19.50 15.51 16.81
CA GLN A 357 -20.83 16.07 16.56
C GLN A 357 -21.49 15.45 15.33
N ASP A 358 -22.81 15.59 15.24
CA ASP A 358 -23.55 15.31 14.01
C ASP A 358 -23.32 16.43 12.97
N PRO A 359 -23.30 16.12 11.66
CA PRO A 359 -23.27 17.14 10.63
C PRO A 359 -24.52 18.05 10.65
N PRO A 360 -24.43 19.31 10.20
CA PRO A 360 -23.27 19.93 9.55
C PRO A 360 -22.15 20.31 10.53
N PHE A 361 -20.91 19.99 10.16
CA PHE A 361 -19.74 20.30 10.98
C PHE A 361 -19.42 21.79 10.96
N SER A 362 -19.36 22.40 12.14
CA SER A 362 -18.87 23.76 12.33
C SER A 362 -17.35 23.89 12.09
N SER A 363 -16.93 25.08 11.69
CA SER A 363 -15.49 25.44 11.63
C SER A 363 -14.77 25.17 12.96
N ASP A 364 -15.39 25.50 14.10
CA ASP A 364 -14.79 25.30 15.43
C ASP A 364 -14.51 23.82 15.73
N CYS A 365 -15.43 22.92 15.35
CA CYS A 365 -15.21 21.48 15.53
C CYS A 365 -14.05 20.99 14.66
N LEU A 366 -13.99 21.44 13.40
CA LEU A 366 -12.91 21.05 12.51
C LEU A 366 -11.55 21.56 13.02
N GLU A 367 -11.45 22.82 13.45
CA GLU A 367 -10.21 23.37 14.01
C GLU A 367 -9.80 22.64 15.30
N ALA A 368 -10.74 22.25 16.15
CA ALA A 368 -10.43 21.42 17.32
C ALA A 368 -9.90 20.03 16.94
N VAL A 369 -10.39 19.42 15.87
CA VAL A 369 -9.87 18.15 15.35
C VAL A 369 -8.48 18.31 14.73
N ILE A 370 -8.28 19.39 13.95
CA ILE A 370 -6.98 19.73 13.36
C ILE A 370 -5.94 19.98 14.45
N LYS A 371 -6.31 20.68 15.52
CA LYS A 371 -5.45 20.95 16.66
C LYS A 371 -4.97 19.64 17.30
N ASP A 372 -5.89 18.73 17.64
CA ASP A 372 -5.51 17.46 18.28
C ASP A 372 -4.60 16.63 17.36
N TYR A 373 -4.90 16.55 16.05
CA TYR A 373 -4.04 15.88 15.08
C TYR A 373 -2.64 16.51 14.99
N ARG A 374 -2.56 17.85 15.01
CA ARG A 374 -1.28 18.57 14.99
C ARG A 374 -0.50 18.34 16.27
N ASP A 375 -1.16 18.39 17.42
CA ASP A 375 -0.53 18.17 18.72
C ASP A 375 0.06 16.75 18.80
N ASP A 376 -0.63 15.74 18.27
CA ASP A 376 -0.11 14.36 18.14
C ASP A 376 1.17 14.28 17.28
N LEU A 377 1.22 15.00 16.15
CA LEU A 377 2.44 15.06 15.33
C LEU A 377 3.59 15.75 16.06
N LEU A 378 3.29 16.81 16.82
CA LEU A 378 4.28 17.60 17.55
C LEU A 378 4.91 16.83 18.73
N LEU A 379 4.21 15.85 19.31
CA LEU A 379 4.74 15.05 20.42
C LEU A 379 5.97 14.20 20.02
N ALA A 380 6.03 13.76 18.76
CA ALA A 380 7.03 12.81 18.28
C ALA A 380 8.17 13.46 17.47
N ILE A 381 8.10 14.77 17.18
CA ILE A 381 9.12 15.46 16.39
C ILE A 381 10.24 15.99 17.28
N ASP A 382 11.48 15.62 16.98
CA ASP A 382 12.66 16.12 17.68
C ASP A 382 13.33 17.31 16.96
N GLU A 383 14.31 17.95 17.59
CA GLU A 383 15.01 19.11 17.05
C GLU A 383 15.78 18.81 15.75
N SER A 384 16.38 17.62 15.64
CA SER A 384 17.11 17.24 14.43
C SER A 384 16.17 17.07 13.24
N GLN A 385 14.97 16.55 13.48
CA GLN A 385 13.91 16.44 12.49
C GLN A 385 13.37 17.81 12.06
N TRP A 386 13.29 18.78 12.97
CA TRP A 386 12.92 20.16 12.62
C TRP A 386 13.94 20.82 11.69
N GLU A 387 15.24 20.66 11.96
CA GLU A 387 16.30 21.18 11.11
C GLU A 387 16.18 20.63 9.68
N LEU A 388 16.06 19.30 9.55
CA LEU A 388 15.87 18.63 8.27
C LEU A 388 14.57 19.07 7.57
N LEU A 389 13.49 19.29 8.32
CA LEU A 389 12.22 19.73 7.77
C LEU A 389 12.35 21.13 7.16
N PHE A 390 13.04 22.06 7.83
CA PHE A 390 13.29 23.40 7.30
C PHE A 390 14.16 23.39 6.04
N GLU A 391 15.18 22.53 5.98
CA GLU A 391 15.97 22.33 4.76
C GLU A 391 15.09 21.87 3.59
N VAL A 392 14.17 20.92 3.82
CA VAL A 392 13.27 20.42 2.78
C VAL A 392 12.26 21.48 2.38
N VAL A 393 11.74 22.28 3.31
CA VAL A 393 10.79 23.36 2.99
C VAL A 393 11.44 24.39 2.06
N GLN A 394 12.70 24.76 2.31
CA GLN A 394 13.44 25.68 1.42
C GLN A 394 13.76 25.06 0.06
N GLN A 395 14.25 23.82 0.05
CA GLN A 395 14.76 23.19 -1.18
C GLN A 395 13.67 22.49 -2.00
N GLN A 396 12.52 22.21 -1.39
CA GLN A 396 11.43 21.36 -1.89
C GLN A 396 11.90 19.99 -2.41
N ARG A 397 12.99 19.48 -1.85
CA ARG A 397 13.69 18.27 -2.29
C ARG A 397 14.18 17.49 -1.07
N VAL A 398 14.07 16.17 -1.15
CA VAL A 398 14.67 15.21 -0.22
C VAL A 398 15.92 14.61 -0.86
N LYS A 399 17.01 14.45 -0.09
CA LYS A 399 18.29 13.90 -0.55
C LYS A 399 18.80 12.83 0.41
N GLY A 400 19.14 11.65 -0.08
CA GLY A 400 19.68 10.56 0.75
C GLY A 400 18.62 9.86 1.60
N GLU A 401 19.00 8.71 2.17
CA GLU A 401 18.09 7.71 2.74
C GLU A 401 17.78 7.93 4.22
N SER A 402 18.81 8.06 5.07
CA SER A 402 18.67 7.85 6.53
C SER A 402 17.83 8.93 7.22
N ASP A 403 18.09 10.20 6.91
CA ASP A 403 17.62 11.30 7.75
C ASP A 403 16.17 11.69 7.39
N TYR A 404 15.87 11.71 6.10
CA TYR A 404 14.56 12.09 5.55
C TYR A 404 13.52 10.97 5.59
N GLN A 405 13.95 9.73 5.72
CA GLN A 405 13.03 8.61 5.87
C GLN A 405 12.13 8.77 7.09
N SER A 406 12.69 9.26 8.20
CA SER A 406 11.94 9.49 9.44
C SER A 406 10.79 10.49 9.19
N LEU A 407 11.07 11.57 8.45
CA LEU A 407 10.09 12.61 8.11
C LEU A 407 8.96 12.09 7.21
N LEU A 408 9.28 11.25 6.22
CA LEU A 408 8.28 10.66 5.33
C LEU A 408 7.40 9.65 6.07
N ARG A 409 7.98 8.80 6.92
CA ARG A 409 7.24 7.79 7.69
C ARG A 409 6.32 8.42 8.74
N SER A 410 6.77 9.49 9.40
CA SER A 410 6.01 10.22 10.42
C SER A 410 4.98 11.19 9.83
N MET A 411 4.80 11.21 8.50
CA MET A 411 3.85 12.09 7.81
C MET A 411 4.15 13.59 8.01
N TYR A 412 5.42 13.95 8.24
CA TYR A 412 5.85 15.35 8.34
C TYR A 412 6.08 15.95 6.94
N LEU A 413 6.40 15.11 5.97
CA LEU A 413 6.62 15.47 4.58
C LEU A 413 5.78 14.62 3.63
N PHE A 414 5.29 15.25 2.57
CA PHE A 414 4.55 14.60 1.51
C PHE A 414 5.24 14.76 0.16
N GLU A 415 5.24 13.69 -0.64
CA GLU A 415 5.73 13.71 -2.01
C GLU A 415 4.58 14.09 -2.95
N TYR A 416 4.80 15.12 -3.75
CA TYR A 416 3.91 15.59 -4.80
C TYR A 416 4.61 15.54 -6.16
N ARG A 417 3.82 15.64 -7.23
CA ARG A 417 4.32 15.71 -8.60
C ARG A 417 3.55 16.74 -9.40
N ASP A 418 4.27 17.49 -10.21
CA ASP A 418 3.75 18.46 -11.17
C ASP A 418 4.49 18.31 -12.52
N PRO A 419 4.20 19.14 -13.55
CA PRO A 419 4.88 19.06 -14.84
C PRO A 419 6.41 19.30 -14.79
N VAL A 420 6.92 19.99 -13.75
CA VAL A 420 8.36 20.20 -13.55
C VAL A 420 9.01 18.95 -12.96
N GLY A 421 8.28 18.24 -12.10
CA GLY A 421 8.67 16.94 -11.59
C GLY A 421 8.25 16.72 -10.13
N ARG A 422 8.98 15.85 -9.45
CA ARG A 422 8.78 15.56 -8.03
C ARG A 422 9.11 16.79 -7.17
N TRP A 423 8.39 16.93 -6.06
CA TRP A 423 8.75 17.84 -4.98
C TRP A 423 8.18 17.40 -3.64
N PHE A 424 8.69 17.99 -2.57
CA PHE A 424 8.29 17.67 -1.21
C PHE A 424 7.75 18.91 -0.51
N GLY A 425 6.60 18.74 0.13
CA GLY A 425 5.98 19.77 0.95
C GLY A 425 5.82 19.28 2.39
N ILE A 426 5.96 20.21 3.33
CA ILE A 426 5.59 19.99 4.73
C ILE A 426 4.11 19.64 4.86
N SER A 427 3.78 18.77 5.81
CA SER A 427 2.40 18.51 6.21
C SER A 427 1.71 19.83 6.56
N PRO A 428 0.56 20.15 5.95
CA PRO A 428 -0.12 21.42 6.20
C PRO A 428 -0.46 21.67 7.67
N ALA A 429 -0.74 20.61 8.44
CA ALA A 429 -0.96 20.71 9.88
C ALA A 429 0.28 21.26 10.62
N LEU A 430 1.48 20.84 10.22
CA LEU A 430 2.74 21.35 10.80
C LEU A 430 3.11 22.73 10.26
N ALA A 431 2.76 23.03 9.02
CA ALA A 431 3.06 24.31 8.37
C ALA A 431 2.50 25.52 9.12
N GLU A 432 1.44 25.32 9.90
CA GLU A 432 0.72 26.36 10.66
C GLU A 432 1.20 26.49 12.11
N THR A 433 2.23 25.76 12.50
CA THR A 433 2.79 25.83 13.85
C THR A 433 3.55 27.14 14.04
N GLU A 434 3.55 27.66 15.28
CA GLU A 434 4.29 28.89 15.63
C GLU A 434 5.77 28.79 15.25
N LYS A 435 6.39 27.60 15.40
CA LYS A 435 7.79 27.36 15.05
C LYS A 435 8.05 27.56 13.56
N VAL A 436 7.18 27.06 12.68
CA VAL A 436 7.30 27.24 11.22
C VAL A 436 7.00 28.69 10.82
N LEU A 437 5.96 29.30 11.38
CA LEU A 437 5.60 30.69 11.08
C LEU A 437 6.70 31.68 11.49
N ALA A 438 7.28 31.51 12.68
CA ALA A 438 8.39 32.33 13.16
C ALA A 438 9.65 32.13 12.30
N TRP A 439 9.93 30.89 11.89
CA TRP A 439 11.04 30.61 10.98
C TRP A 439 10.85 31.30 9.61
N GLN A 440 9.64 31.26 9.03
CA GLN A 440 9.34 31.93 7.75
C GLN A 440 9.47 33.45 7.82
N GLN A 441 9.22 34.08 8.97
CA GLN A 441 9.38 35.53 9.17
C GLN A 441 10.85 35.95 9.30
N ASN A 442 11.75 35.03 9.64
CA ASN A 442 13.18 35.28 9.80
C ASN A 442 14.00 34.92 8.54
N GLN A 443 13.34 34.49 7.47
CA GLN A 443 13.89 34.29 6.12
C GLN A 443 13.76 35.59 5.32
#